data_AF-A0A8E0VLY2-F1
#
_entry.id   AF-A0A8E0VLY2-F1
#
_cell.length_a   1.000
_cell.length_b   1.000
_cell.length_c   1.000
_cell.angle_alpha   90.00
_cell.angle_beta   90.00
_cell.angle_gamma   90.00
#
_symmetry.space_group_name_H-M   'P 1'
#
loop_
_entity.id
_entity.type
_entity.pdbx_description
1 polymer ?
#
loop_
_entity_poly.entity_id
_entity_poly.type
_entity_poly.pdbx_seq_one_letter_code
_entity_poly.pdbx_strand_id
1 'polypeptide(L)'
;MALSAIKQTRWLEENASHTARLFQLLAAGLLLPGSAGVIDPCEPGNIRLHTALSLAEQDELCCTAQTLLRVLLLGGYRAMFHFDENADGATREKFLKIASEECKTNIEWSESVGPLPGAECQSPENSEPTSTSTPIAASC
;
A
#
# COMPACT_ATOMS: atom_id res chain seq x y z
N MET A 1 -34.55 -4.97 2.44
CA MET A 1 -33.26 -5.35 1.84
C MET A 1 -32.94 -4.57 0.56
N ALA A 2 -33.81 -4.53 -0.47
CA ALA A 2 -33.50 -3.83 -1.72
C ALA A 2 -33.15 -2.33 -1.57
N LEU A 3 -33.90 -1.58 -0.73
CA LEU A 3 -33.63 -0.15 -0.49
C LEU A 3 -32.32 0.12 0.25
N SER A 4 -31.86 -0.78 1.14
CA SER A 4 -30.56 -0.60 1.79
C SER A 4 -29.42 -0.93 0.83
N ALA A 5 -29.58 -1.95 -0.02
CA ALA A 5 -28.62 -2.28 -1.08
C ALA A 5 -28.44 -1.11 -2.07
N ILE A 6 -29.55 -0.47 -2.50
CA ILE A 6 -29.52 0.70 -3.40
C ILE A 6 -28.85 1.91 -2.74
N LYS A 7 -29.09 2.14 -1.44
CA LYS A 7 -28.41 3.22 -0.69
C LYS A 7 -26.92 2.94 -0.53
N GLN A 8 -26.54 1.69 -0.27
CA GLN A 8 -25.15 1.26 -0.12
C GLN A 8 -24.37 1.46 -1.42
N THR A 9 -24.91 1.04 -2.55
CA THR A 9 -24.28 1.23 -3.87
C THR A 9 -24.10 2.70 -4.21
N ARG A 10 -25.09 3.54 -3.91
CA ARG A 10 -25.00 4.98 -4.16
C ARG A 10 -23.97 5.67 -3.26
N TRP A 11 -23.91 5.30 -1.98
CA TRP A 11 -22.90 5.83 -1.07
C TRP A 11 -21.49 5.44 -1.52
N LEU A 12 -21.31 4.22 -2.04
CA LEU A 12 -20.04 3.75 -2.58
C LEU A 12 -19.63 4.51 -3.85
N GLU A 13 -20.57 4.82 -4.74
CA GLU A 13 -20.31 5.67 -5.91
C GLU A 13 -19.93 7.11 -5.52
N GLU A 14 -20.63 7.69 -4.54
CA GLU A 14 -20.36 9.05 -4.05
C GLU A 14 -18.98 9.15 -3.36
N ASN A 15 -18.55 8.10 -2.65
CA ASN A 15 -17.24 8.04 -1.99
C ASN A 15 -16.13 7.41 -2.84
N ALA A 16 -16.46 6.91 -4.04
CA ALA A 16 -15.50 6.28 -4.95
C ALA A 16 -14.32 7.20 -5.26
N SER A 17 -14.56 8.52 -5.34
CA SER A 17 -13.52 9.51 -5.61
C SER A 17 -12.45 9.60 -4.51
N HIS A 18 -12.85 9.52 -3.23
CA HIS A 18 -11.91 9.52 -2.11
C HIS A 18 -11.08 8.23 -2.07
N THR A 19 -11.75 7.10 -2.23
CA THR A 19 -11.09 5.78 -2.23
C THR A 19 -10.16 5.63 -3.43
N ALA A 20 -10.57 6.11 -4.61
CA ALA A 20 -9.73 6.12 -5.80
C ALA A 20 -8.47 6.96 -5.60
N ARG A 21 -8.59 8.13 -4.95
CA ARG A 21 -7.42 8.97 -4.66
C ARG A 21 -6.42 8.28 -3.72
N LEU A 22 -6.91 7.58 -2.70
CA LEU A 22 -6.05 6.78 -1.82
C LEU A 22 -5.31 5.70 -2.60
N PHE A 23 -6.03 4.89 -3.38
CA PHE A 23 -5.42 3.83 -4.17
C PHE A 23 -4.50 4.37 -5.27
N GLN A 24 -4.78 5.53 -5.87
CA GLN A 24 -3.88 6.19 -6.81
C GLN A 24 -2.54 6.56 -6.17
N LEU A 25 -2.55 7.12 -4.96
CA LEU A 25 -1.32 7.46 -4.25
C LEU A 25 -0.52 6.20 -3.89
N LEU A 26 -1.19 5.16 -3.39
CA LEU A 26 -0.54 3.89 -3.06
C LEU A 26 0.02 3.19 -4.31
N ALA A 27 -0.76 3.13 -5.40
CA ALA A 27 -0.36 2.53 -6.67
C ALA A 27 0.79 3.29 -7.37
N ALA A 28 0.90 4.60 -7.12
CA ALA A 28 1.99 5.44 -7.59
C ALA A 28 3.28 5.28 -6.76
N GLY A 29 3.28 4.42 -5.74
CA GLY A 29 4.46 4.13 -4.94
C GLY A 29 4.68 5.07 -3.76
N LEU A 30 3.63 5.68 -3.20
CA LEU A 30 3.75 6.54 -2.01
C LEU A 30 4.52 5.85 -0.86
N LEU A 31 4.42 4.53 -0.73
CA LEU A 31 5.08 3.75 0.32
C LEU A 31 6.28 2.94 -0.18
N LEU A 32 6.77 3.17 -1.40
CA LEU A 32 7.98 2.52 -1.92
C LEU A 32 9.26 3.24 -1.47
N PRO A 33 10.41 2.56 -1.50
CA PRO A 33 11.70 3.17 -1.15
C PRO A 33 12.01 4.37 -2.05
N GLY A 34 12.53 5.45 -1.44
CA GLY A 34 12.82 6.70 -2.15
C GLY A 34 11.62 7.64 -2.31
N SER A 35 10.42 7.20 -1.93
CA SER A 35 9.25 8.08 -1.83
C SER A 35 9.38 9.08 -0.67
N ALA A 36 8.70 10.21 -0.79
CA ALA A 36 8.50 11.14 0.31
C ALA A 36 7.75 10.48 1.49
N GLY A 37 6.94 9.46 1.22
CA GLY A 37 6.19 8.71 2.23
C GLY A 37 5.16 9.57 2.96
N VAL A 38 4.65 9.02 4.06
CA VAL A 38 3.87 9.75 5.06
C VAL A 38 4.74 9.88 6.29
N ILE A 39 4.95 11.10 6.76
CA ILE A 39 5.68 11.39 7.98
C ILE A 39 4.75 11.18 9.16
N ASP A 40 5.21 10.47 10.17
CA ASP A 40 4.50 10.32 11.43
C ASP A 40 4.53 11.66 12.20
N PRO A 41 3.37 12.31 12.47
CA PRO A 41 3.34 13.55 13.23
C PRO A 41 3.57 13.36 14.73
N CYS A 42 3.51 12.11 15.23
CA CYS A 42 3.66 11.77 16.63
C CYS A 42 5.11 11.47 17.02
N GLU A 43 5.97 11.15 16.04
CA GLU A 43 7.37 10.80 16.27
C GLU A 43 8.31 11.96 15.93
N PRO A 44 9.21 12.36 16.85
CA PRO A 44 10.24 13.33 16.54
C PRO A 44 11.23 12.73 15.52
N GLY A 45 11.74 13.55 14.59
CA GLY A 45 12.75 13.12 13.63
C GLY A 45 12.24 12.84 12.21
N ASN A 46 11.00 13.23 11.89
CA ASN A 46 10.47 13.15 10.53
C ASN A 46 10.48 11.70 9.99
N ILE A 47 10.15 10.74 10.86
CA ILE A 47 10.14 9.31 10.55
C ILE A 47 9.03 9.03 9.55
N ARG A 48 9.33 8.24 8.52
CA ARG A 48 8.37 7.88 7.47
C ARG A 48 7.71 6.55 7.82
N LEU A 49 6.37 6.50 7.79
CA LEU A 49 5.61 5.32 8.19
C LEU A 49 5.98 4.04 7.44
N HIS A 50 6.32 4.14 6.15
CA HIS A 50 6.67 2.97 5.35
C HIS A 50 7.99 2.31 5.75
N THR A 51 8.86 2.98 6.52
CA THR A 51 10.13 2.37 6.95
C THR A 51 9.94 1.27 7.98
N ALA A 52 8.74 1.15 8.55
CA ALA A 52 8.40 0.03 9.43
C ALA A 52 8.05 -1.25 8.63
N LEU A 53 7.75 -1.13 7.34
CA LEU A 53 7.44 -2.24 6.44
C LEU A 53 8.72 -2.74 5.76
N SER A 54 8.83 -4.06 5.55
CA SER A 54 9.88 -4.64 4.71
C SER A 54 9.71 -4.23 3.24
N LEU A 55 10.79 -4.31 2.46
CA LEU A 55 10.76 -3.98 1.02
C LEU A 55 9.76 -4.85 0.24
N ALA A 56 9.65 -6.13 0.62
CA ALA A 56 8.70 -7.05 0.01
C ALA A 56 7.24 -6.65 0.32
N GLU A 57 6.95 -6.28 1.57
CA GLU A 57 5.61 -5.81 1.95
C GLU A 57 5.25 -4.48 1.27
N GLN A 58 6.22 -3.57 1.11
CA GLN A 58 6.01 -2.31 0.39
C GLN A 58 5.65 -2.56 -1.09
N ASP A 59 6.36 -3.49 -1.74
CA ASP A 59 6.07 -3.87 -3.14
C ASP A 59 4.72 -4.58 -3.27
N GLU A 60 4.43 -5.54 -2.38
CA GLU A 60 3.15 -6.25 -2.36
C GLU A 60 1.97 -5.30 -2.16
N LEU A 61 2.10 -4.32 -1.26
CA LEU A 61 1.09 -3.29 -1.04
C LEU A 61 0.88 -2.42 -2.28
N CYS A 62 1.96 -1.99 -2.94
CA CYS A 62 1.89 -1.21 -4.18
C CYS A 62 1.20 -1.99 -5.30
N CYS A 63 1.62 -3.24 -5.54
CA CYS A 63 1.06 -4.14 -6.55
C CYS A 63 -0.43 -4.44 -6.28
N THR A 64 -0.79 -4.60 -5.01
CA THR A 64 -2.17 -4.79 -4.58
C THR A 64 -2.99 -3.54 -4.86
N ALA A 65 -2.51 -2.36 -4.46
CA ALA A 65 -3.17 -1.09 -4.74
C ALA A 65 -3.36 -0.83 -6.23
N GLN A 66 -2.38 -1.16 -7.08
CA GLN A 66 -2.50 -1.06 -8.54
C GLN A 66 -3.64 -1.92 -9.10
N THR A 67 -3.79 -3.14 -8.58
CA THR A 67 -4.85 -4.06 -9.02
C THR A 67 -6.21 -3.59 -8.54
N LEU A 68 -6.33 -3.19 -7.27
CA LEU A 68 -7.58 -2.68 -6.68
C LEU A 68 -8.02 -1.35 -7.33
N LEU A 69 -7.07 -0.47 -7.66
CA LEU A 69 -7.37 0.76 -8.40
C LEU A 69 -7.99 0.46 -9.77
N ARG A 70 -7.45 -0.52 -10.50
CA ARG A 70 -8.01 -0.96 -11.79
C ARG A 70 -9.44 -1.44 -11.63
N VAL A 71 -9.70 -2.32 -10.65
CA VAL A 71 -11.06 -2.80 -10.34
C VAL A 71 -12.00 -1.63 -10.04
N LEU A 72 -11.54 -0.67 -9.22
CA LEU A 72 -12.34 0.48 -8.82
C LEU A 72 -12.70 1.40 -10.00
N LEU A 73 -11.71 1.73 -10.86
CA LEU A 73 -11.92 2.60 -12.03
C LEU A 73 -12.81 1.95 -13.10
N LEU A 74 -12.87 0.62 -13.14
CA LEU A 74 -13.74 -0.15 -14.03
C LEU A 74 -15.14 -0.38 -13.44
N GLY A 75 -15.42 0.13 -12.24
CA GLY A 75 -16.72 0.03 -11.59
C GLY A 75 -16.98 -1.26 -10.82
N GLY A 76 -15.94 -2.04 -10.51
CA GLY A 76 -16.01 -3.27 -9.70
C GLY A 76 -16.23 -3.04 -8.19
N TYR A 77 -17.12 -2.11 -7.83
CA TYR A 77 -17.36 -1.71 -6.44
C TYR A 77 -17.91 -2.86 -5.59
N ARG A 78 -18.73 -3.75 -6.18
CA ARG A 78 -19.30 -4.87 -5.43
C ARG A 78 -18.21 -5.90 -5.13
N ALA A 79 -17.40 -6.26 -6.11
CA ALA A 79 -16.24 -7.12 -5.91
C ALA A 79 -15.31 -6.55 -4.83
N MET A 80 -15.03 -5.24 -4.83
CA MET A 80 -14.08 -4.67 -3.87
C MET A 80 -14.63 -4.54 -2.43
N PHE A 81 -15.88 -4.10 -2.26
CA PHE A 81 -16.43 -3.78 -0.94
C PHE A 81 -17.36 -4.84 -0.34
N HIS A 82 -17.86 -5.78 -1.14
CA HIS A 82 -18.76 -6.85 -0.69
C HIS A 82 -18.11 -8.24 -0.74
N PHE A 83 -16.82 -8.32 -1.06
CA PHE A 83 -16.07 -9.56 -0.94
C PHE A 83 -15.81 -9.84 0.54
N ASP A 84 -16.35 -10.95 1.01
CA ASP A 84 -16.14 -11.42 2.37
C ASP A 84 -14.93 -12.35 2.38
N GLU A 85 -13.82 -11.87 2.94
CA GLU A 85 -12.58 -12.64 3.10
C GLU A 85 -12.71 -13.76 4.15
N ASN A 86 -13.70 -13.68 5.05
CA ASN A 86 -13.93 -14.68 6.09
C ASN A 86 -14.90 -15.78 5.62
N ALA A 87 -15.51 -15.61 4.45
CA ALA A 87 -16.35 -16.63 3.85
C ALA A 87 -15.53 -17.84 3.41
N ASP A 88 -16.11 -19.02 3.53
CA ASP A 88 -15.42 -20.26 3.20
C ASP A 88 -14.97 -20.28 1.73
N GLY A 89 -13.68 -20.57 1.51
CA GLY A 89 -13.05 -20.53 0.19
C GLY A 89 -12.90 -19.12 -0.42
N ALA A 90 -12.78 -18.07 0.39
CA ALA A 90 -12.35 -16.76 -0.08
C ALA A 90 -10.87 -16.78 -0.47
N THR A 91 -10.58 -16.84 -1.77
CA THR A 91 -9.22 -16.78 -2.29
C THR A 91 -9.02 -15.61 -3.23
N ARG A 92 -7.75 -15.27 -3.45
CA ARG A 92 -7.29 -14.22 -4.36
C ARG A 92 -7.82 -14.43 -5.79
N GLU A 93 -7.92 -15.68 -6.23
CA GLU A 93 -8.40 -16.08 -7.55
C GLU A 93 -9.92 -15.91 -7.65
N LYS A 94 -10.65 -16.23 -6.57
CA LYS A 94 -12.09 -16.02 -6.50
C LYS A 94 -12.44 -14.55 -6.60
N PHE A 95 -11.69 -13.69 -5.91
CA PHE A 95 -11.83 -12.24 -6.03
C PHE A 95 -11.64 -11.78 -7.48
N LEU A 96 -10.56 -12.20 -8.16
CA LEU A 96 -10.32 -11.82 -9.55
C LEU A 96 -11.42 -12.26 -10.49
N LYS A 97 -11.97 -13.47 -10.29
CA LYS A 97 -13.06 -13.96 -11.12
C LYS A 97 -14.28 -13.07 -10.99
N ILE A 98 -14.68 -12.74 -9.76
CA ILE A 98 -15.81 -11.84 -9.49
C ILE A 98 -15.54 -10.44 -10.06
N ALA A 99 -14.35 -9.89 -9.85
CA ALA A 99 -13.97 -8.58 -10.34
C ALA A 99 -13.93 -8.53 -11.88
N SER A 100 -13.40 -9.56 -12.54
CA SER A 100 -13.31 -9.65 -14.00
C SER A 100 -14.70 -9.79 -14.65
N GLU A 101 -15.59 -10.58 -14.04
CA GLU A 101 -16.99 -10.72 -14.46
C GLU A 101 -17.73 -9.37 -14.34
N GLU A 102 -17.54 -8.65 -13.23
CA GLU A 102 -18.21 -7.36 -13.00
C GLU A 102 -17.65 -6.25 -13.91
N CYS A 103 -16.34 -6.17 -14.06
CA CYS A 103 -15.66 -5.15 -14.87
C CYS A 103 -15.70 -5.45 -16.38
N LYS A 104 -16.17 -6.63 -16.79
CA LYS A 104 -16.20 -7.10 -18.19
C LYS A 104 -14.84 -7.04 -18.89
N THR A 105 -13.76 -7.27 -18.14
CA THR A 105 -12.39 -7.30 -18.64
C THR A 105 -11.57 -8.32 -17.86
N ASN A 106 -10.53 -8.86 -18.46
CA ASN A 106 -9.59 -9.72 -17.76
C ASN A 106 -8.76 -8.85 -16.79
N ILE A 107 -8.88 -9.11 -15.48
CA ILE A 107 -8.08 -8.46 -14.45
C ILE A 107 -7.13 -9.50 -13.88
N GLU A 108 -5.84 -9.25 -14.07
CA GLU A 108 -4.76 -10.04 -13.48
C GLU A 108 -4.08 -9.25 -12.38
N TRP A 109 -3.55 -9.99 -11.40
CA TRP A 109 -2.77 -9.39 -10.33
C TRP A 109 -1.45 -8.86 -10.87
N SER A 110 -1.05 -7.67 -10.41
CA SER A 110 0.35 -7.27 -10.54
C SER A 110 1.23 -8.29 -9.81
N GLU A 111 2.23 -8.82 -10.49
CA GLU A 111 3.27 -9.65 -9.87
C GLU A 111 4.22 -8.76 -9.08
N SER A 112 4.55 -9.17 -7.86
CA SER A 112 5.61 -8.53 -7.09
C SER A 112 6.94 -8.79 -7.78
N VAL A 113 7.70 -7.73 -8.03
CA VAL A 113 9.05 -7.88 -8.55
C VAL A 113 9.89 -8.26 -7.34
N GLY A 114 10.14 -9.57 -7.16
CA GLY A 114 10.95 -10.08 -6.06
C GLY A 114 12.29 -9.33 -5.92
N PRO A 115 12.95 -9.42 -4.75
CA PRO A 115 14.13 -8.60 -4.45
C PRO A 115 15.14 -8.69 -5.59
N LEU A 116 15.48 -7.53 -6.17
CA LEU A 116 16.57 -7.43 -7.12
C LEU A 116 17.85 -7.93 -6.44
N PRO A 117 18.66 -8.77 -7.09
CA PRO A 117 19.90 -9.26 -6.49
C PRO A 117 20.78 -8.06 -6.09
N GLY A 118 20.96 -7.85 -4.78
CA GLY A 118 21.75 -6.77 -4.20
C GLY A 118 20.99 -5.63 -3.52
N ALA A 119 19.65 -5.65 -3.45
CA ALA A 119 18.84 -4.62 -2.81
C ALA A 119 18.55 -4.92 -1.32
N GLU A 120 19.59 -5.07 -0.50
CA GLU A 120 19.43 -5.02 0.96
C GLU A 120 19.53 -3.56 1.42
N CYS A 121 18.40 -2.97 1.82
CA CYS A 121 18.43 -1.71 2.56
C CYS A 121 18.96 -2.00 3.97
N GLN A 122 20.13 -1.45 4.31
CA GLN A 122 20.56 -1.34 5.69
C GLN A 122 19.52 -0.49 6.44
N SER A 123 18.83 -1.09 7.40
CA SER A 123 18.04 -0.37 8.39
C SER A 123 18.95 0.66 9.08
N PRO A 124 18.44 1.85 9.46
CA PRO A 124 19.23 2.79 10.25
C PRO A 124 19.57 2.14 11.59
N GLU A 125 20.81 1.70 11.73
CA GLU A 125 21.37 1.17 12.96
C GLU A 125 21.32 2.29 14.01
N ASN A 126 20.77 1.98 15.18
CA ASN A 126 20.82 2.83 16.37
C ASN A 126 22.26 3.32 16.60
N SER A 127 22.53 4.58 16.32
CA SER A 127 23.77 5.23 16.73
C SER A 127 23.60 5.74 18.17
N GLU A 128 23.82 4.85 19.14
CA GLU A 128 24.17 5.29 20.49
C GLU A 128 25.55 5.98 20.46
N PRO A 129 25.71 7.11 21.17
CA PRO A 129 26.95 7.89 21.13
C PRO A 129 28.02 7.20 21.95
N THR A 130 28.97 6.53 21.29
CA THR A 130 30.14 5.99 22.00
C THR A 130 31.14 7.11 22.23
N SER A 131 31.17 7.60 23.47
CA SER A 131 32.23 8.41 24.02
C SER A 131 33.60 7.76 23.80
N THR A 132 34.53 8.44 23.12
CA THR A 132 35.97 8.20 23.32
C THR A 132 36.73 9.51 23.23
N SER A 133 37.55 9.69 24.23
CA SER A 133 38.25 10.86 24.72
C SER A 133 39.56 11.18 23.99
N THR A 134 39.77 12.48 23.67
CA THR A 134 41.03 13.28 23.70
C THR A 134 42.21 12.93 22.77
N PRO A 135 43.21 13.83 22.55
CA PRO A 135 43.42 15.18 23.12
C PRO A 135 43.66 16.32 22.11
N ILE A 136 43.67 17.50 22.72
CA ILE A 136 44.09 18.84 22.27
C ILE A 136 45.44 18.80 21.52
N ALA A 137 45.50 19.48 20.37
CA ALA A 137 46.73 20.07 19.84
C ALA A 137 46.42 21.46 19.28
N ALA A 138 46.75 22.48 20.07
CA ALA A 138 46.83 23.86 19.64
C ALA A 138 48.19 24.11 18.98
N SER A 139 48.22 24.75 17.81
CA SER A 139 49.26 25.73 17.47
C SER A 139 48.96 26.49 16.19
N CYS A 140 48.94 27.82 16.39
CA CYS A 140 49.33 28.94 15.54
C CYS A 140 48.85 29.02 14.08
#